data_AF-A0A661CIY4-F1
#
_entry.id   AF-A0A661CIY4-F1
#
_cell.length_a   1.000
_cell.length_b   1.000
_cell.length_c   1.000
_cell.angle_alpha   90.00
_cell.angle_beta   90.00
_cell.angle_gamma   90.00
#
_symmetry.space_group_name_H-M   'P 1'
#
loop_
_entity.id
_entity.type
_entity.pdbx_description
1 polymer ?
#
loop_
_entity_poly.entity_id
_entity_poly.type
_entity_poly.pdbx_seq_one_letter_code
_entity_poly.pdbx_strand_id
1 'polypeptide(L)'
;MSFIFISHATQDDELVKDLRIALEKLSLTVWVDSRNMRGGQKLAAEVSQAIKPAKHFIVVLSPNTINSSWVRKEIRQAVAVEQQHEGYRVIPLLLAGVEPSALDLWFDEERLAIPIQLQPGGLTAALPDILAALGEKMPDDRQPLAEMPSKPVAELLLELTRQQG
;
A
#
# COMPACT_ATOMS: atom_id res chain seq x y z
N MET A 1 -8.87 -12.80 -3.11
CA MET A 1 -8.90 -11.39 -2.69
C MET A 1 -7.58 -10.78 -3.06
N SER A 2 -7.58 -9.63 -3.75
CA SER A 2 -6.37 -8.90 -4.10
C SER A 2 -6.01 -7.97 -2.94
N PHE A 3 -4.82 -8.13 -2.36
CA PHE A 3 -4.36 -7.27 -1.27
C PHE A 3 -2.93 -6.80 -1.49
N ILE A 4 -2.60 -5.67 -0.86
CA ILE A 4 -1.26 -5.08 -0.82
C ILE A 4 -0.64 -5.51 0.50
N PHE A 5 0.52 -6.16 0.43
CA PHE A 5 1.30 -6.47 1.61
C PHE A 5 2.33 -5.37 1.86
N ILE A 6 2.31 -4.76 3.05
CA ILE A 6 3.28 -3.74 3.47
C ILE A 6 4.16 -4.31 4.56
N SER A 7 5.47 -4.18 4.38
CA SER A 7 6.45 -4.64 5.34
C SER A 7 7.41 -3.52 5.73
N HIS A 8 7.60 -3.32 7.04
CA HIS A 8 8.33 -2.18 7.59
C HIS A 8 8.97 -2.49 8.95
N ALA A 9 9.92 -1.66 9.39
CA ALA A 9 10.45 -1.77 10.76
C ALA A 9 9.44 -1.23 11.78
N THR A 10 9.41 -1.77 13.00
CA THR A 10 8.52 -1.27 14.08
C THR A 10 8.69 0.22 14.36
N GLN A 11 9.88 0.77 14.16
CA GLN A 11 10.15 2.21 14.28
C GLN A 11 9.38 3.06 13.26
N ASP A 12 8.91 2.46 12.17
CA ASP A 12 8.19 3.12 11.08
C ASP A 12 6.65 2.89 11.18
N ASP A 13 6.17 2.32 12.30
CA ASP A 13 4.75 1.96 12.53
C ASP A 13 3.78 3.13 12.32
N GLU A 14 4.13 4.33 12.79
CA GLU A 14 3.26 5.51 12.68
C GLU A 14 3.04 5.90 11.21
N LEU A 15 4.11 5.93 10.42
CA LEU A 15 4.04 6.25 9.01
C LEU A 15 3.28 5.17 8.22
N VAL A 16 3.51 3.89 8.53
CA VAL A 16 2.81 2.80 7.85
C VAL A 16 1.34 2.74 8.22
N LYS A 17 0.98 3.11 9.45
CA LYS A 17 -0.41 3.27 9.85
C LYS A 17 -1.10 4.34 8.99
N ASP A 18 -0.46 5.48 8.78
CA ASP A 18 -1.03 6.55 7.94
C ASP A 18 -1.13 6.13 6.47
N LEU A 19 -0.12 5.44 5.94
CA LEU A 19 -0.14 4.88 4.58
C LEU A 19 -1.29 3.88 4.43
N ARG A 20 -1.44 2.96 5.38
CA ARG A 20 -2.54 1.99 5.39
C ARG A 20 -3.89 2.69 5.35
N ILE A 21 -4.11 3.68 6.23
CA ILE A 21 -5.36 4.44 6.28
C ILE A 21 -5.61 5.14 4.93
N ALA A 22 -4.58 5.73 4.32
CA ALA A 22 -4.70 6.38 3.02
C ALA A 22 -5.10 5.41 1.90
N LEU A 23 -4.50 4.22 1.85
CA LEU A 23 -4.82 3.19 0.85
C LEU A 23 -6.21 2.56 1.09
N GLU A 24 -6.58 2.27 2.34
CA GLU A 24 -7.89 1.71 2.69
C GLU A 24 -9.03 2.69 2.38
N LYS A 25 -8.81 4.01 2.53
CA LYS A 25 -9.76 5.06 2.09
C LYS A 25 -10.04 5.01 0.58
N LEU A 26 -9.14 4.43 -0.20
CA LEU A 26 -9.29 4.23 -1.64
C LEU A 26 -9.86 2.83 -1.97
N SER A 27 -10.44 2.14 -0.98
CA SER A 27 -10.98 0.78 -1.08
C SER A 27 -9.93 -0.31 -1.41
N LEU A 28 -8.65 -0.03 -1.19
CA LEU A 28 -7.59 -1.03 -1.36
C LEU A 28 -7.48 -1.88 -0.09
N THR A 29 -7.41 -3.20 -0.25
CA THR A 29 -7.20 -4.12 0.87
C THR A 29 -5.72 -4.15 1.22
N VAL A 30 -5.37 -3.81 2.46
CA VAL A 30 -3.99 -3.74 2.93
C VAL A 30 -3.75 -4.72 4.07
N TRP A 31 -2.68 -5.49 3.99
CA TRP A 31 -2.15 -6.29 5.08
C TRP A 31 -0.78 -5.73 5.48
N VAL A 32 -0.54 -5.58 6.78
CA VAL A 32 0.67 -4.93 7.32
C VAL A 32 1.37 -5.88 8.28
N ASP A 33 2.68 -6.01 8.14
CA ASP A 33 3.55 -6.72 9.08
C ASP A 33 4.64 -5.78 9.63
N SER A 34 4.60 -5.55 10.95
CA SER A 34 5.59 -4.75 11.68
C SER A 34 6.74 -5.63 12.16
N ARG A 35 7.95 -5.23 11.82
CA ARG A 35 9.15 -6.00 12.13
C ARG A 35 9.88 -5.44 13.34
N ASN A 36 9.92 -6.23 14.41
CA ASN A 36 10.94 -6.01 15.40
C ASN A 36 12.27 -6.56 14.85
N MET A 37 13.34 -5.76 14.84
CA MET A 37 14.69 -6.15 14.36
C MET A 37 15.32 -7.33 15.15
N ARG A 38 14.57 -7.93 16.09
CA ARG A 38 14.91 -9.09 16.92
C ARG A 38 14.05 -10.33 16.63
N GLY A 39 13.13 -10.27 15.65
CA GLY A 39 12.20 -11.36 15.34
C GLY A 39 12.90 -12.63 14.81
N GLY A 40 12.54 -13.80 15.36
CA GLY A 40 13.11 -15.09 14.99
C GLY A 40 12.50 -15.75 13.74
N GLN A 41 12.83 -17.01 13.48
CA GLN A 41 12.47 -17.75 12.25
C GLN A 41 10.95 -17.90 12.00
N LYS A 42 10.10 -17.91 13.04
CA LYS A 42 8.64 -18.03 12.86
C LYS A 42 8.04 -16.82 12.14
N LEU A 43 8.45 -15.60 12.52
CA LEU A 43 8.00 -14.37 11.86
C LEU A 43 8.40 -14.36 10.38
N ALA A 44 9.63 -14.81 10.07
CA ALA A 44 10.10 -14.95 8.69
C ALA A 44 9.23 -15.89 7.84
N ALA A 45 8.74 -16.98 8.42
CA ALA A 45 7.91 -17.93 7.71
C ALA A 45 6.51 -17.37 7.42
N GLU A 46 5.91 -16.63 8.35
CA GLU A 46 4.61 -15.99 8.19
C GLU A 46 4.65 -14.93 7.08
N VAL A 47 5.69 -14.09 7.07
CA VAL A 47 5.90 -13.08 6.04
C VAL A 47 6.10 -13.73 4.67
N SER A 48 6.93 -14.77 4.60
CA SER A 48 7.13 -15.54 3.37
C SER A 48 5.83 -16.13 2.81
N GLN A 49 4.89 -16.51 3.69
CA GLN A 49 3.57 -17.02 3.32
C GLN A 49 2.61 -15.92 2.88
N ALA A 50 2.78 -14.69 3.36
CA ALA A 50 1.98 -13.53 2.96
C ALA A 50 2.43 -12.91 1.63
N ILE A 51 3.73 -12.99 1.29
CA ILE A 51 4.30 -12.44 0.05
C ILE A 51 3.66 -13.06 -1.21
N LYS A 52 3.48 -14.38 -1.22
CA LYS A 52 3.04 -15.12 -2.42
C LYS A 52 1.60 -14.84 -2.85
N PRO A 53 0.59 -14.82 -1.95
CA PRO A 53 -0.80 -14.55 -2.33
C PRO A 53 -1.14 -13.06 -2.49
N ALA A 54 -0.22 -12.14 -2.16
CA ALA A 54 -0.44 -10.70 -2.34
C ALA A 54 -0.48 -10.32 -3.83
N LYS A 55 -1.19 -9.24 -4.16
CA LYS A 55 -1.13 -8.61 -5.50
C LYS A 55 0.09 -7.69 -5.62
N HIS A 56 0.42 -6.98 -4.55
CA HIS A 56 1.59 -6.10 -4.51
C HIS A 56 2.32 -6.25 -3.18
N PHE A 57 3.62 -5.99 -3.21
CA PHE A 57 4.47 -5.95 -2.04
C PHE A 57 5.15 -4.60 -1.94
N ILE A 58 4.85 -3.87 -0.86
CA ILE A 58 5.48 -2.62 -0.50
C ILE A 58 6.50 -2.91 0.60
N VAL A 59 7.74 -2.49 0.39
CA VAL A 59 8.78 -2.53 1.43
C VAL A 59 9.18 -1.12 1.82
N VAL A 60 9.08 -0.82 3.11
CA VAL A 60 9.52 0.46 3.66
C VAL A 60 10.97 0.34 4.08
N LEU A 61 11.83 1.10 3.39
CA LEU A 61 13.27 1.14 3.61
C LEU A 61 13.63 2.39 4.40
N SER A 62 14.22 2.19 5.57
CA SER A 62 14.66 3.23 6.48
C SER A 62 16.07 2.89 6.98
N PRO A 63 16.78 3.81 7.66
CA PRO A 63 18.08 3.49 8.26
C PRO A 63 18.03 2.26 9.18
N ASN A 64 16.85 1.95 9.74
CA ASN A 64 16.60 0.79 10.58
C ASN A 64 16.61 -0.54 9.82
N THR A 65 16.36 -0.56 8.51
CA THR A 65 16.25 -1.79 7.71
C THR A 65 17.50 -2.12 6.88
N ILE A 66 18.43 -1.15 6.72
CA ILE A 66 19.61 -1.25 5.84
C ILE A 66 20.53 -2.44 6.14
N ASN A 67 20.73 -2.74 7.43
CA ASN A 67 21.62 -3.80 7.89
C ASN A 67 20.89 -5.12 8.17
N SER A 68 19.59 -5.20 7.89
CA SER A 68 18.81 -6.41 8.15
C SER A 68 19.00 -7.44 7.04
N SER A 69 19.73 -8.51 7.34
CA SER A 69 19.89 -9.67 6.45
C SER A 69 18.56 -10.35 6.12
N TRP A 70 17.57 -10.21 7.01
CA TRP A 70 16.25 -10.76 6.82
C TRP A 70 15.40 -9.92 5.84
N VAL A 71 15.45 -8.59 5.92
CA VAL A 71 14.82 -7.70 4.92
C VAL A 71 15.33 -8.03 3.50
N ARG A 72 16.64 -8.28 3.35
CA ARG A 72 17.22 -8.73 2.07
C ARG A 72 16.68 -10.08 1.58
N LYS A 73 16.39 -11.02 2.46
CA LYS A 73 15.83 -12.33 2.05
C LYS A 73 14.43 -12.17 1.50
N GLU A 74 13.64 -11.31 2.12
CA GLU A 74 12.24 -11.14 1.74
C GLU A 74 12.06 -10.31 0.50
N ILE A 75 12.87 -9.26 0.34
CA ILE A 75 12.91 -8.54 -0.93
C ILE A 75 13.26 -9.51 -2.05
N ARG A 76 14.32 -10.32 -1.91
CA ARG A 76 14.68 -11.34 -2.91
C ARG A 76 13.54 -12.33 -3.18
N GLN A 77 12.81 -12.75 -2.16
CA GLN A 77 11.65 -13.62 -2.35
C GLN A 77 10.53 -12.91 -3.12
N ALA A 78 10.21 -11.67 -2.76
CA ALA A 78 9.17 -10.89 -3.43
C ALA A 78 9.55 -10.59 -4.90
N VAL A 79 10.83 -10.30 -5.18
CA VAL A 79 11.36 -10.16 -6.55
C VAL A 79 11.20 -11.47 -7.33
N ALA A 80 11.52 -12.60 -6.71
CA ALA A 80 11.33 -13.90 -7.36
C ALA A 80 9.85 -14.16 -7.69
N VAL A 81 8.90 -13.73 -6.83
CA VAL A 81 7.46 -13.81 -7.14
C VAL A 81 7.10 -12.88 -8.30
N GLU A 82 7.61 -11.65 -8.30
CA GLU A 82 7.40 -10.67 -9.36
C GLU A 82 7.82 -11.19 -10.74
N GLN A 83 8.94 -11.90 -10.81
CA GLN A 83 9.44 -12.50 -12.06
C GLN A 83 8.57 -13.66 -12.58
N GLN A 84 7.81 -14.32 -11.69
CA GLN A 84 6.98 -15.48 -12.05
C GLN A 84 5.52 -15.10 -12.28
N HIS A 85 5.03 -14.05 -11.64
CA HIS A 85 3.61 -13.69 -11.61
C HIS A 85 3.38 -12.31 -12.25
N GLU A 86 2.78 -12.32 -13.43
CA GLU A 86 2.38 -11.10 -14.12
C GLU A 86 1.36 -10.30 -13.28
N GLY A 87 1.60 -9.00 -13.12
CA GLY A 87 0.77 -8.10 -12.30
C GLY A 87 1.19 -7.99 -10.84
N TYR A 88 2.08 -8.85 -10.36
CA TYR A 88 2.74 -8.65 -9.07
C TYR A 88 3.77 -7.52 -9.19
N ARG A 89 3.87 -6.65 -8.17
CA ARG A 89 4.87 -5.57 -8.13
C ARG A 89 5.52 -5.47 -6.76
N VAL A 90 6.84 -5.29 -6.77
CA VAL A 90 7.65 -4.94 -5.59
C VAL A 90 7.96 -3.45 -5.64
N ILE A 91 7.45 -2.72 -4.65
CA ILE A 91 7.50 -1.25 -4.59
C ILE A 91 8.29 -0.82 -3.35
N PRO A 92 9.53 -0.33 -3.51
CA PRO A 92 10.30 0.21 -2.41
C PRO A 92 9.90 1.66 -2.09
N LEU A 93 9.56 1.91 -0.81
CA LEU A 93 9.39 3.27 -0.26
C LEU A 93 10.64 3.63 0.54
N LEU A 94 11.26 4.77 0.23
CA LEU A 94 12.50 5.20 0.87
C LEU A 94 12.21 6.31 1.86
N LEU A 95 12.43 6.04 3.15
CA LEU A 95 12.36 7.07 4.18
C LEU A 95 13.64 7.90 4.21
N ALA A 96 13.53 9.10 4.78
CA ALA A 96 14.66 10.00 4.95
C ALA A 96 15.85 9.30 5.63
N GLY A 97 17.06 9.52 5.09
CA GLY A 97 18.30 8.90 5.56
C GLY A 97 18.69 7.62 4.82
N VAL A 98 17.92 7.18 3.82
CA VAL A 98 18.32 6.13 2.86
C VAL A 98 18.53 6.76 1.49
N GLU A 99 19.75 6.67 0.98
CA GLU A 99 20.08 7.11 -0.38
C GLU A 99 19.54 6.13 -1.42
N PRO A 100 19.12 6.60 -2.62
CA PRO A 100 18.68 5.72 -3.70
C PRO A 100 19.70 4.64 -4.09
N SER A 101 21.00 4.93 -4.01
CA SER A 101 22.07 3.96 -4.26
C SER A 101 22.10 2.81 -3.26
N ALA A 102 21.45 2.94 -2.10
CA ALA A 102 21.30 1.82 -1.18
C ALA A 102 20.44 0.69 -1.77
N LEU A 103 19.64 0.96 -2.81
CA LEU A 103 18.81 -0.05 -3.48
C LEU A 103 19.61 -1.23 -4.01
N ASP A 104 20.85 -0.99 -4.42
CA ASP A 104 21.80 -2.00 -4.88
C ASP A 104 22.09 -3.07 -3.81
N LEU A 105 21.80 -2.80 -2.53
CA LEU A 105 21.92 -3.77 -1.43
C LEU A 105 20.81 -4.83 -1.43
N TRP A 106 19.69 -4.56 -2.11
CA TRP A 106 18.49 -5.38 -2.07
C TRP A 106 17.98 -5.81 -3.45
N PHE A 107 18.33 -5.07 -4.50
CA PHE A 107 17.87 -5.30 -5.87
C PHE A 107 19.06 -5.44 -6.81
N ASP A 108 19.06 -6.51 -7.61
CA ASP A 108 20.09 -6.77 -8.62
C ASP A 108 19.87 -5.96 -9.91
N GLU A 109 18.66 -5.40 -10.11
CA GLU A 109 18.24 -4.60 -11.25
C GLU A 109 17.88 -3.17 -10.80
N GLU A 110 18.04 -2.19 -11.70
CA GLU A 110 17.72 -0.79 -11.41
C GLU A 110 16.22 -0.67 -11.07
N ARG A 111 15.92 -0.24 -9.84
CA ARG A 111 14.55 -0.05 -9.37
C ARG A 111 14.26 1.40 -9.06
N LEU A 112 13.09 1.84 -9.47
CA LEU A 112 12.51 3.10 -9.03
C LEU A 112 11.95 2.92 -7.61
N ALA A 113 12.46 3.77 -6.72
CA ALA A 113 11.97 3.94 -5.37
C ALA A 113 11.13 5.19 -5.25
N ILE A 114 10.15 5.15 -4.35
CA ILE A 114 9.33 6.32 -4.03
C ILE A 114 9.85 6.93 -2.72
N PRO A 115 10.48 8.11 -2.75
CA PRO A 115 10.94 8.76 -1.54
C PRO A 115 9.77 9.31 -0.73
N ILE A 116 9.80 9.08 0.59
CA ILE A 116 8.81 9.61 1.53
C ILE A 116 9.50 10.59 2.48
N GLN A 117 9.03 11.83 2.46
CA GLN A 117 9.53 12.87 3.36
C GLN A 117 8.84 12.74 4.73
N LEU A 118 9.63 12.68 5.80
CA LEU A 118 9.14 12.59 7.18
C LEU A 118 8.74 13.98 7.71
N GLN A 119 7.78 14.61 7.03
CA GLN A 119 7.22 15.91 7.39
C GLN A 119 5.70 15.91 7.15
N PRO A 120 4.94 16.83 7.77
CA PRO A 120 3.51 16.94 7.51
C PRO A 120 3.21 17.03 6.02
N GLY A 121 2.35 16.15 5.51
CA GLY A 121 1.98 16.09 4.09
C GLY A 121 2.97 15.33 3.18
N GLY A 122 4.12 14.88 3.67
CA GLY A 122 5.10 14.14 2.86
C GLY A 122 4.55 12.83 2.29
N LEU A 123 3.78 12.08 3.09
CA LEU A 123 3.05 10.90 2.62
C LEU A 123 1.98 11.24 1.58
N THR A 124 1.22 12.34 1.79
CA THR A 124 0.19 12.79 0.85
C THR A 124 0.79 13.16 -0.50
N ALA A 125 1.95 13.80 -0.50
CA ALA A 125 2.67 14.17 -1.72
C ALA A 125 3.16 12.94 -2.50
N ALA A 126 3.53 11.86 -1.82
CA ALA A 126 3.99 10.61 -2.44
C ALA A 126 2.86 9.66 -2.87
N LEU A 127 1.63 9.86 -2.36
CA LEU A 127 0.51 8.97 -2.63
C LEU A 127 0.20 8.78 -4.13
N PRO A 128 0.25 9.81 -5.00
CA PRO A 128 0.05 9.63 -6.44
C PRO A 128 1.06 8.66 -7.06
N ASP A 129 2.34 8.76 -6.69
CA ASP A 129 3.40 7.89 -7.19
C ASP A 129 3.23 6.45 -6.68
N ILE A 130 2.78 6.29 -5.43
CA ILE A 130 2.47 4.97 -4.84
C ILE A 130 1.34 4.30 -5.61
N LEU A 131 0.26 5.04 -5.92
CA LEU A 131 -0.87 4.51 -6.67
C LEU A 131 -0.47 4.17 -8.11
N ALA A 132 0.31 5.03 -8.76
CA ALA A 132 0.84 4.77 -10.10
C ALA A 132 1.70 3.49 -10.12
N ALA A 133 2.56 3.28 -9.12
CA ALA A 133 3.38 2.08 -8.99
C ALA A 133 2.55 0.80 -8.73
N LEU A 134 1.42 0.93 -8.03
CA LEU A 134 0.44 -0.15 -7.85
C LEU A 134 -0.39 -0.42 -9.12
N GLY A 135 -0.28 0.43 -10.16
CA GLY A 135 -1.15 0.39 -11.33
C GLY A 135 -2.60 0.80 -11.04
N GLU A 136 -2.82 1.45 -9.89
CA GLU A 136 -4.12 1.96 -9.48
C GLU A 136 -4.24 3.43 -9.93
N LYS A 137 -5.41 3.80 -10.44
CA LYS A 137 -5.69 5.19 -10.79
C LYS A 137 -6.16 5.94 -9.55
N MET A 138 -5.68 7.17 -9.34
CA MET A 138 -6.31 8.07 -8.36
C MET A 138 -7.80 8.21 -8.69
N PRO A 139 -8.71 8.18 -7.70
CA PRO A 139 -10.14 8.26 -7.96
C PRO A 139 -10.71 9.55 -8.56
N ASP A 140 -9.93 10.52 -9.05
CA ASP A 140 -10.51 11.81 -9.43
C ASP A 140 -10.15 12.30 -10.84
N ASP A 141 -11.05 11.96 -11.78
CA ASP A 141 -11.51 12.82 -12.87
C ASP A 141 -12.85 12.26 -13.38
N ARG A 142 -13.97 12.80 -12.88
CA ARG A 142 -15.37 12.46 -13.24
C ARG A 142 -15.79 10.99 -13.02
N GLN A 143 -16.20 10.67 -11.81
CA GLN A 143 -17.55 10.12 -11.72
C GLN A 143 -18.47 11.33 -11.76
N PRO A 144 -19.35 11.51 -12.78
CA PRO A 144 -20.57 12.25 -12.50
C PRO A 144 -21.08 11.62 -11.21
N LEU A 145 -21.31 12.45 -10.19
CA LEU A 145 -22.14 12.08 -9.05
C LEU A 145 -23.24 11.23 -9.67
N ALA A 146 -23.24 9.91 -9.43
CA ALA A 146 -24.27 9.07 -9.99
C ALA A 146 -25.54 9.76 -9.54
N GLU A 147 -26.27 10.34 -10.50
CA GLU A 147 -27.51 11.04 -10.22
C GLU A 147 -28.30 10.01 -9.45
N MET A 148 -28.37 10.19 -8.12
CA MET A 148 -29.43 9.56 -7.37
C MET A 148 -30.66 9.99 -8.17
N PRO A 149 -31.49 9.08 -8.67
CA PRO A 149 -32.75 9.51 -9.23
C PRO A 149 -33.47 10.15 -8.04
N SER A 150 -33.37 11.48 -7.94
CA SER A 150 -34.23 12.28 -7.10
C SER A 150 -35.59 12.07 -7.72
N LYS A 151 -36.34 11.12 -7.17
CA LYS A 151 -37.76 11.02 -7.47
C LYS A 151 -38.30 12.45 -7.33
N PRO A 152 -38.95 13.00 -8.37
CA PRO A 152 -39.51 14.32 -8.24
C PRO A 152 -40.41 14.34 -7.01
N VAL A 153 -40.29 15.38 -6.18
CA VAL A 153 -41.04 15.54 -4.91
C VAL A 153 -42.56 15.36 -5.10
N ALA A 154 -43.05 15.49 -6.34
CA ALA A 154 -44.42 15.17 -6.73
C ALA A 154 -44.85 13.71 -6.43
N GLU A 155 -43.97 12.71 -6.48
CA GLU A 155 -44.34 11.31 -6.18
C GLU A 155 -44.45 11.03 -4.68
N LEU A 156 -43.67 11.71 -3.84
CA LEU A 156 -43.68 11.53 -2.38
C LEU A 156 -44.98 12.05 -1.72
N LEU A 157 -45.67 13.03 -2.34
CA LEU A 157 -46.95 13.54 -1.84
C LEU A 157 -48.16 12.65 -2.19
N LEU A 158 -48.02 11.79 -3.22
CA LEU A 158 -49.08 10.86 -3.64
C LEU A 158 -49.11 9.57 -2.81
N GLU A 159 -47.99 9.16 -2.23
CA GLU A 159 -47.94 7.97 -1.34
C GLU A 159 -48.44 8.27 0.08
N LEU A 160 -48.24 9.50 0.58
CA LEU A 160 -48.72 9.90 1.91
C LEU A 160 -50.24 10.17 1.96
N THR A 161 -50.86 10.53 0.83
CA THR A 161 -52.32 10.73 0.76
C THR A 161 -53.11 9.43 0.58
N ARG A 162 -52.48 8.34 0.14
CA ARG A 162 -53.12 7.00 0.05
C ARG A 162 -53.10 6.19 1.35
N GLN A 163 -52.35 6.64 2.35
CA GLN A 163 -52.27 5.98 3.66
C GLN A 163 -53.17 6.64 4.73
N GLN A 164 -53.94 7.68 4.35
CA GLN A 164 -54.93 8.32 5.23
C GLN A 164 -56.34 8.39 4.60
N GLY A 165 -56.74 7.31 3.94
CA GLY A 165 -58.11 7.06 3.49
C GLY A 165 -58.64 5.77 4.09
#